data_AF-A0A934G0S1-F1
#
_entry.id   AF-A0A934G0S1-F1
#
_cell.length_a   1.000
_cell.length_b   1.000
_cell.length_c   1.000
_cell.angle_alpha   90.00
_cell.angle_beta   90.00
_cell.angle_gamma   90.00
#
_symmetry.space_group_name_H-M   'P 1'
#
loop_
_entity.id
_entity.type
_entity.pdbx_description
1 polymer ?
#
loop_
_entity_poly.entity_id
_entity_poly.type
_entity_poly.pdbx_seq_one_letter_code
_entity_poly.pdbx_strand_id
1 'polypeptide(L)'
;MISKDGLAADLAAGVLWGWLSLFVNALTGVFTPEAGFVHDLGSFGLAGVINAFVAGGLLSLFMGHLPGRSVMLKAVTVSVILWLVLRAGAMMLSHIDPERYHVATWESLQGLLLAVLMGVLIGFGRRLVAGRRVPAHG
;
A
#
# COMPACT_ATOMS: atom_id res chain seq x y z
N MET A 1 -2.31 -19.00 6.75
CA MET A 1 -3.05 -18.28 7.80
C MET A 1 -2.15 -17.15 8.31
N ILE A 2 -2.62 -15.90 8.35
CA ILE A 2 -1.83 -14.75 8.87
C ILE A 2 -1.61 -14.94 10.37
N SER A 3 -0.37 -14.78 10.84
CA SER A 3 -0.08 -14.73 12.26
C SER A 3 -0.36 -13.34 12.84
N LYS A 4 -0.62 -13.25 14.15
CA LYS A 4 -0.82 -11.97 14.84
C LYS A 4 0.34 -10.99 14.60
N ASP A 5 1.58 -11.47 14.68
CA ASP A 5 2.77 -10.66 14.43
C ASP A 5 2.88 -10.20 12.97
N GLY A 6 2.47 -11.05 12.02
CA GLY A 6 2.44 -10.71 10.61
C GLY A 6 1.41 -9.63 10.31
N LEU A 7 0.22 -9.73 10.91
CA LEU A 7 -0.80 -8.69 10.81
C LEU A 7 -0.30 -7.37 11.41
N ALA A 8 0.28 -7.40 12.61
CA ALA A 8 0.82 -6.21 13.25
C ALA A 8 1.90 -5.54 12.40
N ALA A 9 2.78 -6.32 11.76
CA ALA A 9 3.80 -5.79 10.85
C ALA A 9 3.20 -5.16 9.60
N ASP A 10 2.16 -5.77 9.02
CA ASP A 10 1.45 -5.20 7.86
C ASP A 10 0.77 -3.86 8.26
N LEU A 11 0.10 -3.80 9.42
CA LEU A 11 -0.55 -2.56 9.89
C LEU A 11 0.46 -1.44 10.17
N ALA A 12 1.60 -1.77 10.79
CA ALA A 12 2.69 -0.82 11.01
C ALA A 12 3.29 -0.31 9.69
N ALA A 13 3.47 -1.20 8.71
CA ALA A 13 3.86 -0.83 7.36
C ALA A 13 2.84 0.12 6.72
N GLY A 14 1.54 -0.10 6.96
CA GLY A 14 0.46 0.77 6.50
C GLY A 14 0.53 2.18 7.09
N VAL A 15 0.72 2.32 8.40
CA VAL A 15 0.89 3.63 9.04
C VAL A 15 2.07 4.39 8.45
N LEU A 16 3.24 3.72 8.37
CA LEU A 16 4.46 4.30 7.81
C LEU A 16 4.27 4.73 6.36
N TRP A 17 3.60 3.89 5.56
CA TRP A 17 3.29 4.21 4.17
C TRP A 17 2.35 5.42 4.06
N GLY A 18 1.35 5.53 4.93
CA GLY A 18 0.42 6.65 4.97
C GLY A 18 1.16 7.97 5.19
N TRP A 19 2.01 8.03 6.21
CA TRP A 19 2.81 9.23 6.49
C TRP A 19 3.84 9.53 5.39
N LEU A 20 4.44 8.50 4.81
CA LEU A 20 5.36 8.70 3.68
C LEU A 20 4.63 9.23 2.44
N SER A 21 3.38 8.80 2.22
CA SER A 21 2.53 9.32 1.14
C SER A 21 2.18 10.78 1.36
N LEU A 22 1.90 11.18 2.60
CA LEU A 22 1.71 12.59 2.96
C LEU A 22 2.96 13.43 2.66
N PHE A 23 4.14 12.93 3.03
CA PHE A 23 5.41 13.60 2.76
C PHE A 23 5.71 13.71 1.26
N VAL A 24 5.52 12.62 0.50
CA VAL A 24 5.68 12.64 -0.97
C VAL A 24 4.71 13.62 -1.60
N ASN A 25 3.46 13.68 -1.11
CA ASN A 25 2.49 14.65 -1.58
C ASN A 25 2.93 16.10 -1.29
N ALA A 26 3.43 16.37 -0.09
CA ALA A 26 3.94 17.69 0.29
C ALA A 26 5.13 18.14 -0.59
N LEU A 27 5.97 17.21 -1.04
CA LEU A 27 7.10 17.50 -1.94
C LEU A 27 6.69 17.69 -3.39
N THR A 28 5.73 16.90 -3.87
CA THR A 28 5.32 16.88 -5.28
C THR A 28 4.25 17.92 -5.61
N GLY A 29 3.46 18.34 -4.62
CA GLY A 29 2.33 19.26 -4.81
C GLY A 29 1.21 18.67 -5.66
N VAL A 30 1.18 17.35 -5.85
CA VAL A 30 0.24 16.66 -6.74
C VAL A 30 -1.18 16.68 -6.19
N PHE A 31 -1.37 16.62 -4.88
CA PHE A 31 -2.65 16.85 -4.21
C PHE A 31 -2.59 18.07 -3.29
N THR A 32 -3.59 18.94 -3.39
CA THR A 32 -3.76 20.06 -2.46
C THR A 32 -4.13 19.56 -1.07
N PRO A 33 -3.47 20.05 0.01
CA PRO A 33 -3.87 19.74 1.38
C PRO A 33 -5.31 20.21 1.64
N GLU A 34 -6.18 19.32 2.11
CA GLU A 34 -7.61 19.61 2.29
C GLU A 34 -7.94 20.08 3.72
N ALA A 35 -7.15 19.69 4.71
CA ALA A 35 -7.35 20.04 6.11
C ALA A 35 -6.00 20.18 6.82
N GLY A 36 -5.93 20.89 7.95
CA GLY A 36 -4.65 21.17 8.61
C GLY A 36 -3.79 19.91 8.89
N PHE A 37 -2.46 20.08 8.98
CA PHE A 37 -1.47 19.00 9.07
C PHE A 37 -1.83 17.82 9.99
N VAL A 38 -2.42 18.10 11.17
CA VAL A 38 -2.80 17.05 12.14
C VAL A 38 -3.91 16.15 11.61
N HIS A 39 -4.90 16.73 10.91
CA HIS A 39 -5.98 15.97 10.28
C HIS A 39 -5.44 15.08 9.16
N ASP A 40 -4.55 15.63 8.34
CA ASP A 40 -3.92 14.89 7.24
C ASP A 40 -3.05 13.74 7.78
N LEU A 41 -2.30 13.97 8.85
CA LEU A 41 -1.50 12.92 9.49
C LEU A 41 -2.35 11.73 9.96
N GLY A 42 -3.51 12.01 10.57
CA GLY A 42 -4.45 10.98 10.99
C GLY A 42 -5.13 10.27 9.82
N SER A 43 -5.62 11.04 8.84
CA SER A 43 -6.32 10.53 7.66
C SER A 43 -5.43 9.64 6.80
N PHE A 44 -4.20 10.10 6.50
CA PHE A 44 -3.23 9.32 5.74
C PHE A 44 -2.78 8.07 6.50
N GLY A 45 -2.59 8.17 7.82
CA GLY A 45 -2.26 7.02 8.66
C GLY A 45 -3.35 5.95 8.60
N LEU A 46 -4.63 6.34 8.76
CA LEU A 46 -5.76 5.42 8.68
C LEU A 46 -5.93 4.82 7.27
N ALA A 47 -5.83 5.65 6.23
CA ALA A 47 -5.90 5.17 4.84
C ALA A 47 -4.78 4.16 4.54
N GLY A 48 -3.56 4.42 5.05
CA GLY A 48 -2.44 3.50 4.95
C GLY A 48 -2.68 2.17 5.66
N VAL A 49 -3.25 2.20 6.88
CA VAL A 49 -3.66 1.00 7.62
C VAL A 49 -4.66 0.15 6.82
N ILE A 50 -5.70 0.78 6.28
CA ILE A 50 -6.72 0.09 5.47
C ILE A 50 -6.09 -0.55 4.25
N ASN A 51 -5.26 0.20 3.50
CA ASN A 51 -4.59 -0.31 2.32
C ASN A 51 -3.65 -1.48 2.63
N ALA A 52 -2.88 -1.39 3.71
CA ALA A 52 -1.97 -2.46 4.10
C ALA A 52 -2.71 -3.69 4.61
N PHE A 53 -3.84 -3.52 5.31
CA PHE A 53 -4.70 -4.62 5.72
C PHE A 53 -5.23 -5.39 4.50
N VAL A 54 -5.77 -4.67 3.50
CA VAL A 54 -6.28 -5.27 2.26
C VAL A 54 -5.15 -5.96 1.49
N ALA A 55 -4.04 -5.28 1.25
CA ALA A 55 -2.90 -5.84 0.51
C ALA A 55 -2.25 -7.03 1.23
N GLY A 56 -2.04 -6.95 2.55
CA GLY A 56 -1.52 -8.04 3.36
C GLY A 56 -2.47 -9.23 3.45
N GLY A 57 -3.78 -8.95 3.51
CA GLY A 57 -4.85 -9.94 3.42
C GLY A 57 -4.79 -10.72 2.10
N LEU A 58 -4.85 -9.99 0.97
CA LEU A 58 -4.74 -10.56 -0.38
C LEU A 58 -3.44 -11.35 -0.56
N LEU A 59 -2.31 -10.80 -0.12
CA LEU A 59 -1.02 -11.48 -0.17
C LEU A 59 -1.07 -12.84 0.54
N SER A 60 -1.81 -12.95 1.63
CA SER A 60 -1.89 -14.18 2.42
C SER A 60 -2.87 -15.19 1.86
N LEU A 61 -3.94 -14.72 1.21
CA LEU A 61 -4.89 -15.56 0.48
C LEU A 61 -4.25 -16.15 -0.78
N PHE A 62 -3.49 -15.34 -1.52
CA PHE A 62 -2.94 -15.72 -2.82
C PHE A 62 -1.46 -16.12 -2.77
N MET A 63 -0.83 -16.19 -1.59
CA MET A 63 0.62 -16.41 -1.48
C MET A 63 1.11 -17.64 -2.27
N GLY A 64 0.34 -18.73 -2.29
CA GLY A 64 0.68 -19.95 -3.02
C GLY A 64 0.51 -19.87 -4.55
N HIS A 65 -0.31 -18.95 -5.04
CA HIS A 65 -0.66 -18.80 -6.46
C HIS A 65 0.10 -17.66 -7.14
N LEU A 66 0.67 -16.74 -6.36
CA LEU A 66 1.42 -15.61 -6.91
C LEU A 66 2.79 -16.06 -7.44
N PRO A 67 3.20 -15.55 -8.61
CA PRO A 67 4.50 -15.86 -9.21
C PRO A 67 5.66 -15.33 -8.34
N GLY A 68 6.81 -16.01 -8.45
CA GLY A 68 8.03 -15.66 -7.73
C GLY A 68 8.22 -16.40 -6.40
N ARG A 69 9.47 -16.47 -5.94
CA ARG A 69 9.82 -17.15 -4.67
C ARG A 69 9.92 -16.20 -3.48
N SER A 70 10.10 -14.90 -3.75
CA SER A 70 10.32 -13.90 -2.72
C SER A 70 8.99 -13.32 -2.20
N VAL A 71 8.78 -13.34 -0.87
CA VAL A 71 7.66 -12.65 -0.22
C VAL A 71 7.60 -11.17 -0.61
N MET A 72 8.77 -10.54 -0.80
CA MET A 72 8.87 -9.14 -1.24
C MET A 72 8.24 -8.94 -2.62
N LEU A 73 8.61 -9.78 -3.60
CA LEU A 73 8.11 -9.66 -4.97
C LEU A 73 6.59 -9.90 -5.01
N LYS A 74 6.11 -10.88 -4.24
CA LYS A 74 4.67 -11.16 -4.12
C LYS A 74 3.92 -9.98 -3.51
N ALA A 75 4.44 -9.38 -2.45
CA ALA A 75 3.85 -8.20 -1.81
C ALA A 75 3.75 -7.02 -2.79
N VAL A 76 4.84 -6.70 -3.50
CA VAL A 76 4.85 -5.67 -4.55
C VAL A 76 3.83 -5.98 -5.63
N THR A 77 3.78 -7.23 -6.10
CA THR A 77 2.82 -7.66 -7.14
C THR A 77 1.37 -7.43 -6.69
N VAL A 78 1.04 -7.83 -5.47
CA VAL A 78 -0.32 -7.65 -4.91
C VAL A 78 -0.67 -6.17 -4.78
N SER A 79 0.23 -5.35 -4.23
CA SER A 79 -0.02 -3.91 -4.08
C SER A 79 -0.18 -3.21 -5.43
N VAL A 80 0.63 -3.56 -6.42
CA VAL A 80 0.52 -3.01 -7.78
C VAL A 80 -0.77 -3.45 -8.46
N ILE A 81 -1.15 -4.73 -8.36
CA ILE A 81 -2.43 -5.22 -8.91
C ILE A 81 -3.61 -4.51 -8.25
N LEU A 82 -3.59 -4.38 -6.92
CA LEU A 82 -4.64 -3.66 -6.19
C LEU A 82 -4.76 -2.21 -6.68
N TRP A 83 -3.63 -1.51 -6.86
CA TRP A 83 -3.62 -0.17 -7.42
C TRP A 83 -4.17 -0.13 -8.85
N LEU A 84 -3.78 -1.07 -9.73
CA LEU A 84 -4.26 -1.15 -11.10
C LEU A 84 -5.79 -1.35 -11.17
N VAL A 85 -6.35 -2.19 -10.28
CA VAL A 85 -7.80 -2.42 -10.18
C VAL A 85 -8.51 -1.13 -9.76
N LEU A 86 -8.03 -0.44 -8.73
CA LEU A 86 -8.60 0.84 -8.29
C LEU A 86 -8.49 1.90 -9.39
N ARG A 87 -7.35 1.94 -10.08
CA ARG A 87 -7.11 2.87 -11.20
C ARG A 87 -8.04 2.61 -12.37
N ALA A 88 -8.28 1.34 -12.71
CA ALA A 88 -9.25 0.95 -13.74
C ALA A 88 -10.67 1.41 -13.35
N GLY A 89 -11.07 1.22 -12.08
CA GLY A 89 -12.33 1.76 -11.56
C GLY A 89 -12.43 3.28 -11.72
N ALA A 90 -11.38 4.02 -11.39
CA ALA A 90 -11.33 5.47 -11.58
C ALA A 90 -11.40 5.88 -13.07
N MET A 91 -10.78 5.11 -13.99
CA MET A 91 -10.93 5.33 -15.44
C MET A 91 -12.36 5.08 -15.91
N MET A 92 -13.03 4.07 -15.39
CA MET A 92 -14.44 3.82 -15.75
C MET A 92 -15.33 4.97 -15.29
N LEU A 93 -15.11 5.48 -14.07
CA LEU A 93 -15.84 6.64 -13.55
C LEU A 93 -15.61 7.90 -14.41
N SER A 94 -14.38 8.13 -14.88
CA SER A 94 -14.09 9.27 -15.77
C SER A 94 -14.72 9.18 -17.15
N HIS A 95 -15.12 7.99 -17.61
CA HIS A 95 -15.87 7.84 -18.86
C HIS A 95 -17.37 8.02 -18.65
N ILE A 96 -17.88 7.72 -17.46
CA ILE A 96 -19.31 7.83 -17.12
C ILE A 96 -19.68 9.28 -16.79
N ASP A 97 -18.83 9.97 -16.03
CA ASP A 97 -19.04 11.35 -15.58
C ASP A 97 -17.72 12.15 -15.69
N PRO A 98 -17.37 12.60 -16.92
CA PRO A 98 -16.10 13.26 -17.20
C PRO A 98 -16.00 14.67 -16.61
N GLU A 99 -17.12 15.32 -16.30
CA GLU A 99 -17.11 16.64 -15.65
C GLU A 99 -16.67 16.55 -14.19
N ARG A 100 -17.01 15.43 -13.54
CA ARG A 100 -16.64 15.17 -12.14
C ARG A 100 -15.31 14.45 -11.98
N TYR A 101 -15.00 13.50 -12.87
CA TYR A 101 -13.82 12.66 -12.77
C TYR A 101 -12.92 12.85 -13.99
N HIS A 102 -11.67 13.25 -13.75
CA HIS A 102 -10.69 13.46 -14.80
C HIS A 102 -9.50 12.51 -14.65
N VAL A 103 -8.87 12.19 -15.77
CA VAL A 103 -7.66 11.36 -15.79
C VAL A 103 -6.46 12.23 -15.50
N ALA A 104 -5.93 12.13 -14.28
CA ALA A 104 -4.70 12.79 -13.90
C ALA A 104 -3.50 11.84 -14.01
N THR A 105 -2.66 12.09 -15.02
CA THR A 105 -1.50 11.24 -15.34
C THR A 105 -0.45 11.26 -14.23
N TRP A 106 -0.16 12.42 -13.63
CA TRP A 106 0.86 12.54 -12.59
C TRP A 106 0.42 11.92 -11.27
N GLU A 107 -0.84 12.12 -10.87
CA GLU A 107 -1.45 11.43 -9.74
C GLU A 107 -1.42 9.90 -9.91
N SER A 108 -1.67 9.44 -11.14
CA SER A 108 -1.59 8.02 -11.48
C SER A 108 -0.17 7.48 -11.31
N LEU A 109 0.84 8.17 -11.82
CA LEU A 109 2.23 7.74 -11.71
C LEU A 109 2.69 7.72 -10.24
N GLN A 110 2.36 8.76 -9.46
CA GLN A 110 2.65 8.80 -8.03
C GLN A 110 1.96 7.66 -7.29
N GLY A 111 0.69 7.39 -7.60
CA GLY A 111 -0.05 6.28 -7.02
C GLY A 111 0.60 4.92 -7.30
N LEU A 112 1.09 4.69 -8.52
CA LEU A 112 1.80 3.46 -8.87
C LEU A 112 3.10 3.30 -8.08
N LEU A 113 3.90 4.37 -7.97
CA LEU A 113 5.14 4.36 -7.19
C LEU A 113 4.87 4.08 -5.70
N LEU A 114 3.84 4.72 -5.14
CA LEU A 114 3.40 4.46 -3.77
C LEU A 114 2.89 3.03 -3.59
N ALA A 115 2.21 2.45 -4.58
CA ALA A 115 1.78 1.05 -4.53
C ALA A 115 2.97 0.08 -4.47
N VAL A 116 4.02 0.32 -5.27
CA VAL A 116 5.27 -0.46 -5.20
C VAL A 116 5.87 -0.35 -3.79
N LEU A 117 5.97 0.86 -3.25
CA LEU A 117 6.51 1.13 -1.93
C LEU A 117 5.71 0.43 -0.80
N MET A 118 4.38 0.42 -0.87
CA MET A 118 3.53 -0.33 0.07
C MET A 118 3.92 -1.81 0.09
N GLY A 119 4.03 -2.41 -1.10
CA GLY A 119 4.43 -3.81 -1.21
C GLY A 119 5.83 -4.08 -0.66
N VAL A 120 6.76 -3.13 -0.84
CA VAL A 120 8.10 -3.20 -0.24
C VAL A 120 8.03 -3.19 1.28
N LEU A 121 7.26 -2.28 1.87
CA LEU A 121 7.13 -2.16 3.33
C LEU A 121 6.47 -3.40 3.95
N ILE A 122 5.41 -3.92 3.34
CA ILE A 122 4.77 -5.17 3.74
C ILE A 122 5.77 -6.33 3.65
N GLY A 123 6.46 -6.47 2.51
CA GLY A 123 7.44 -7.53 2.29
C GLY A 123 8.59 -7.47 3.29
N PHE A 124 9.05 -6.28 3.65
CA PHE A 124 10.07 -6.06 4.67
C PHE A 124 9.57 -6.44 6.08
N GLY A 125 8.40 -5.94 6.47
CA GLY A 125 7.77 -6.26 7.75
C GLY A 125 7.60 -7.78 7.95
N ARG A 126 7.13 -8.48 6.91
CA ARG A 126 6.97 -9.94 6.94
C ARG A 126 8.30 -10.69 7.06
N ARG A 127 9.36 -10.21 6.38
CA ARG A 127 10.70 -10.80 6.52
C ARG A 127 11.26 -10.62 7.93
N LEU A 128 11.09 -9.44 8.54
CA LEU A 128 11.53 -9.20 9.91
C LEU A 128 10.82 -10.12 10.90
N VAL A 129 9.51 -10.30 10.76
CA VAL A 129 8.74 -11.21 11.62
C VAL A 129 9.17 -12.67 11.42
N ALA A 130 9.41 -13.10 10.18
CA ALA A 130 9.88 -14.45 9.89
C ALA A 130 11.29 -14.72 10.49
N GLY A 131 12.21 -13.75 10.38
CA GLY A 131 13.56 -13.86 10.94
C GLY A 131 13.57 -13.97 12.46
N ARG A 132 12.63 -13.31 13.16
CA ARG A 132 12.49 -13.42 14.63
C ARG A 132 11.97 -14.77 15.12
N ARG A 133 11.44 -15.62 14.24
CA ARG A 133 10.85 -16.93 14.58
C ARG A 133 11.83 -18.10 14.44
N VAL A 134 13.04 -17.87 13.91
CA VAL A 134 14.09 -18.89 13.91
C VAL A 134 14.82 -18.79 15.26
N PRO A 135 14.71 -19.80 16.15
CA PRO A 135 15.46 -19.77 17.40
C PRO A 135 16.96 -19.79 17.11
N ALA A 136 17.69 -18.91 17.78
CA ALA A 136 19.15 -18.94 17.86
C ALA A 136 19.57 -20.16 18.69
N HIS A 137 19.53 -21.34 18.09
CA HIS A 137 20.09 -22.57 18.65
C HIS A 137 21.04 -23.19 17.63
N GLY A 138 22.31 -22.79 17.76
CA GLY A 138 23.47 -23.62 17.47
C GLY A 138 24.15 -23.93 18.79
#